data_AF-A0A9W8UCD2-F1
#
_entry.id   AF-A0A9W8UCD2-F1
#
_cell.length_a   1.000
_cell.length_b   1.000
_cell.length_c   1.000
_cell.angle_alpha   90.00
_cell.angle_beta   90.00
_cell.angle_gamma   90.00
#
_symmetry.space_group_name_H-M   'P 1'
#
loop_
_entity.id
_entity.type
_entity.pdbx_description
1 polymer ?
#
loop_
_entity_poly.entity_id
_entity_poly.type
_entity_poly.pdbx_seq_one_letter_code
_entity_poly.pdbx_strand_id
1 'polypeptide(L)'
;MEFGLPLTGLEKFEEAIGLPDFSGPITDEDYMSNQATHFQEHFASQIVLRRLSANFHSVLNKRFGQFNGTSSPGNATVMKQLDAQLEQWRGMLPSHLRWHENQEVAFTDPSHDAFGDVYAGQPLQSSYMFTSDLDTQPATYPFAADIQVALLRTRYSYNKYLIYRPCIFKVLHHPDSLTREDAEGAAECLKASLKWPIALSPPCTNKRLVPMTFFWSQNLFGVLMLLHLSQQHPILGRIRSSLCGQRFDVEASQTVTAYLDWLRDIKKIDSTANWCWNIARLIYGLDD
;
A
#
# COMPACT_ATOMS: atom_id res chain seq x y z
N MET A 1 0.49 -1.65 14.70
CA MET A 1 -0.12 -2.79 15.42
C MET A 1 -1.54 -2.41 15.78
N GLU A 2 -2.50 -2.80 14.95
CA GLU A 2 -3.88 -2.27 14.92
C GLU A 2 -4.82 -2.78 16.02
N PHE A 3 -4.46 -3.84 16.75
CA PHE A 3 -5.39 -4.49 17.70
C PHE A 3 -5.29 -4.03 19.16
N GLY A 4 -4.42 -3.06 19.48
CA GLY A 4 -4.22 -2.62 20.87
C GLY A 4 -3.75 -3.71 21.84
N LEU A 5 -3.36 -4.87 21.33
CA LEU A 5 -2.84 -5.98 22.12
C LEU A 5 -1.49 -5.60 22.74
N PRO A 6 -1.20 -6.06 23.95
CA PRO A 6 0.11 -5.85 24.55
C PRO A 6 1.19 -6.38 23.61
N LEU A 7 2.21 -5.55 23.37
CA LEU A 7 3.33 -5.91 22.53
C LEU A 7 4.01 -7.16 23.11
N THR A 8 4.35 -8.10 22.22
CA THR A 8 5.00 -9.36 22.61
C THR A 8 6.38 -9.17 23.27
N GLY A 9 6.94 -7.96 23.29
CA GLY A 9 8.29 -7.68 23.77
C GLY A 9 9.37 -7.93 22.72
N LEU A 10 9.02 -8.48 21.56
CA LEU A 10 9.94 -8.72 20.44
C LEU A 10 10.59 -7.43 19.92
N GLU A 11 9.93 -6.29 20.06
CA GLU A 11 10.49 -4.97 19.73
C GLU A 11 11.77 -4.65 20.52
N LYS A 12 11.95 -5.21 21.72
CA LYS A 12 13.14 -5.01 22.54
C LYS A 12 14.37 -5.73 22.00
N PHE A 13 14.17 -6.70 21.11
CA PHE A 13 15.25 -7.45 20.47
C PHE A 13 15.61 -6.88 19.10
N GLU A 14 14.98 -5.80 18.64
CA GLU A 14 15.26 -5.21 17.33
C GLU A 14 16.73 -4.74 17.20
N GLU A 15 17.33 -4.25 18.29
CA GLU A 15 18.76 -3.87 18.33
C GLU A 15 19.70 -5.09 18.41
N ALA A 16 19.21 -6.22 18.91
CA ALA A 16 19.98 -7.45 19.07
C ALA A 16 19.94 -8.35 17.82
N ILE A 17 18.90 -8.22 16.99
CA ILE A 17 18.74 -8.96 15.75
C ILE A 17 19.50 -8.22 14.64
N GLY A 18 20.65 -8.77 14.26
CA GLY A 18 21.41 -8.30 13.10
C GLY A 18 20.60 -8.39 11.81
N LEU A 19 21.08 -7.72 10.76
CA LEU A 19 20.53 -7.93 9.42
C LEU A 19 20.68 -9.42 9.05
N PRO A 20 19.72 -10.01 8.31
CA PRO A 20 19.87 -11.37 7.82
C PRO A 20 21.23 -11.51 7.13
N ASP A 21 22.03 -12.47 7.57
CA ASP A 21 23.23 -12.85 6.83
C ASP A 21 22.76 -13.65 5.62
N PHE A 22 22.84 -13.02 4.45
CA PHE A 22 22.62 -13.73 3.19
C PHE A 22 23.90 -14.51 2.90
N SER A 23 24.06 -15.64 3.59
CA SER A 23 25.18 -16.55 3.35
C SER A 23 25.29 -16.80 1.85
N GLY A 24 26.52 -16.74 1.32
CA GLY A 24 26.80 -16.77 -0.11
C GLY A 24 26.13 -17.94 -0.86
N PRO A 25 26.03 -17.84 -2.19
CA PRO A 25 25.39 -18.88 -3.01
C PRO A 25 26.00 -20.25 -2.72
N ILE A 26 25.14 -21.26 -2.53
CA ILE A 26 25.56 -22.63 -2.27
C ILE A 26 25.91 -23.34 -3.59
N THR A 27 25.25 -22.93 -4.68
CA THR A 27 25.44 -23.45 -6.04
C THR A 27 25.58 -22.33 -7.07
N ASP A 28 26.09 -22.66 -8.25
CA ASP A 28 26.18 -21.72 -9.38
C ASP A 28 24.77 -21.26 -9.84
N GLU A 29 23.77 -22.14 -9.75
CA GLU A 29 22.37 -21.80 -10.04
C GLU A 29 21.83 -20.76 -9.03
N ASP A 30 22.14 -20.92 -7.74
CA ASP A 30 21.80 -19.92 -6.72
C ASP A 30 22.49 -18.58 -7.00
N TYR A 31 23.76 -18.60 -7.42
CA TYR A 31 24.47 -17.39 -7.76
C TYR A 31 23.78 -16.64 -8.90
N MET A 32 23.44 -17.33 -9.99
CA MET A 32 22.75 -16.73 -11.14
C MET A 32 21.36 -16.20 -10.77
N SER A 33 20.58 -16.98 -10.02
CA SER A 33 19.25 -16.57 -9.54
C SER A 33 19.31 -15.36 -8.59
N ASN A 34 20.31 -15.33 -7.70
CA ASN A 34 20.52 -14.23 -6.76
C ASN A 34 20.88 -12.92 -7.49
N GLN A 35 21.72 -13.00 -8.54
CA GLN A 35 22.02 -11.85 -9.38
C GLN A 35 20.77 -11.39 -10.15
N ALA A 36 20.01 -12.33 -10.72
CA ALA A 36 18.83 -12.00 -11.51
C ALA A 36 17.68 -11.38 -10.69
N THR A 37 17.49 -11.83 -9.45
CA THR A 37 16.37 -11.39 -8.60
C THR A 37 16.65 -10.11 -7.82
N HIS A 38 17.92 -9.72 -7.64
CA HIS A 38 18.30 -8.60 -6.78
C HIS A 38 17.64 -8.67 -5.38
N PHE A 39 17.39 -9.89 -4.88
CA PHE A 39 16.50 -10.09 -3.73
C PHE A 39 17.01 -9.37 -2.48
N GLN A 40 18.32 -9.26 -2.29
CA GLN A 40 18.93 -8.56 -1.16
C GLN A 40 18.51 -7.09 -1.11
N GLU A 41 18.46 -6.42 -2.26
CA GLU A 41 18.08 -5.00 -2.38
C GLU A 41 16.58 -4.82 -2.12
N HIS A 42 15.75 -5.76 -2.57
CA HIS A 42 14.33 -5.85 -2.23
C HIS A 42 14.12 -6.01 -0.71
N PHE A 43 14.79 -6.98 -0.08
CA PHE A 43 14.67 -7.24 1.35
C PHE A 43 15.18 -6.07 2.19
N ALA A 44 16.33 -5.49 1.85
CA ALA A 44 16.86 -4.31 2.51
C ALA A 44 15.85 -3.14 2.44
N SER A 45 15.28 -2.88 1.26
CA SER A 45 14.27 -1.85 1.06
C SER A 45 13.02 -2.07 1.92
N GLN A 46 12.54 -3.32 2.02
CA GLN A 46 11.42 -3.70 2.87
C GLN A 46 11.70 -3.51 4.37
N ILE A 47 12.92 -3.85 4.83
CA ILE A 47 13.33 -3.69 6.22
C ILE A 47 13.35 -2.20 6.60
N VAL A 48 13.95 -1.35 5.76
CA VAL A 48 14.01 0.09 6.01
C VAL A 48 12.60 0.69 6.04
N LEU A 49 11.73 0.33 5.09
CA LEU A 49 10.34 0.80 5.07
C LEU A 49 9.58 0.36 6.33
N ARG A 50 9.79 -0.88 6.79
CA ARG A 50 9.16 -1.40 8.01
C ARG A 50 9.59 -0.60 9.24
N ARG A 51 10.88 -0.26 9.36
CA ARG A 51 11.41 0.58 10.45
C ARG A 51 10.81 1.98 10.43
N LEU A 52 10.72 2.59 9.25
CA LEU A 52 10.03 3.88 9.08
C LEU A 52 8.57 3.79 9.51
N SER A 53 7.85 2.75 9.07
CA SER A 53 6.46 2.52 9.45
C SER A 53 6.28 2.41 10.97
N ALA A 54 7.16 1.66 11.66
CA ALA A 54 7.14 1.55 13.12
C ALA A 54 7.40 2.91 13.81
N ASN A 55 8.34 3.69 13.29
CA ASN A 55 8.61 5.04 13.77
C ASN A 55 7.39 5.96 13.58
N PHE A 56 6.79 5.97 12.39
CA PHE A 56 5.61 6.77 12.07
C PHE A 56 4.46 6.44 13.02
N HIS A 57 4.19 5.15 13.24
CA HIS A 57 3.20 4.71 14.21
C HIS A 57 3.49 5.22 15.63
N SER A 58 4.74 5.16 16.09
CA SER A 58 5.13 5.67 17.41
C SER A 58 4.91 7.19 17.53
N VAL A 59 5.33 7.96 16.52
CA VAL A 59 5.15 9.42 16.48
C VAL A 59 3.67 9.79 16.45
N LEU A 60 2.90 9.16 15.56
CA LEU A 60 1.47 9.41 15.43
C LEU A 60 0.72 9.02 16.70
N ASN A 61 1.02 7.87 17.31
CA ASN A 61 0.35 7.46 18.54
C ASN A 61 0.67 8.40 19.72
N LYS A 62 1.92 8.88 19.83
CA LYS A 62 2.28 9.87 20.86
C LYS A 62 1.58 11.21 20.67
N ARG A 63 1.33 11.62 19.42
CA ARG A 63 0.71 12.93 19.10
C ARG A 63 -0.82 12.88 19.07
N PHE A 64 -1.40 11.77 18.64
CA PHE A 64 -2.84 11.62 18.37
C PHE A 64 -3.52 10.55 19.26
N GLY A 65 -2.78 9.80 20.08
CA GLY A 65 -3.35 8.78 20.97
C GLY A 65 -4.24 9.35 22.09
N GLN A 66 -4.15 10.65 22.36
CA GLN A 66 -5.02 11.40 23.29
C GLN A 66 -5.70 12.58 22.55
N PHE A 67 -6.08 12.38 21.30
CA PHE A 67 -6.64 13.46 20.48
C PHE A 67 -8.03 13.88 21.00
N ASN A 68 -8.10 15.05 21.64
CA ASN A 68 -9.35 15.63 22.17
C ASN A 68 -10.04 16.61 21.19
N GLY A 69 -9.71 16.55 19.90
CA GLY A 69 -10.36 17.39 18.87
C GLY A 69 -9.84 18.82 18.74
N THR A 70 -8.94 19.26 19.62
CA THR A 70 -8.29 20.57 19.50
C THR A 70 -7.12 20.49 18.52
N SER A 71 -7.09 21.41 17.56
CA SER A 71 -5.96 21.58 16.65
C SER A 71 -4.74 22.06 17.44
N SER A 72 -3.86 21.13 17.82
CA SER A 72 -2.55 21.53 18.32
C SER A 72 -1.72 22.10 17.17
N PRO A 73 -1.16 23.32 17.30
CA PRO A 73 -0.25 23.88 16.32
C PRO A 73 0.88 22.88 16.04
N GLY A 74 1.09 22.54 14.76
CA GLY A 74 2.19 21.67 14.31
C GLY A 74 1.82 20.22 14.01
N ASN A 75 0.56 19.80 14.15
CA ASN A 75 0.12 18.46 13.72
C ASN A 75 0.31 18.26 12.21
N ALA A 76 -0.11 19.22 11.40
CA ALA A 76 0.10 19.20 9.95
C ALA A 76 1.59 19.20 9.58
N THR A 77 2.43 19.96 10.32
CA THR A 77 3.88 19.99 10.12
C THR A 77 4.50 18.62 10.37
N VAL A 78 4.08 17.92 11.44
CA VAL A 78 4.55 16.56 11.73
C VAL A 78 4.16 15.62 10.59
N MET A 79 2.90 15.64 10.12
CA MET A 79 2.48 14.77 9.00
C MET A 79 3.30 15.03 7.73
N LYS A 80 3.49 16.31 7.36
CA LYS A 80 4.33 16.69 6.21
C LYS A 80 5.79 16.23 6.38
N GLN A 81 6.32 16.24 7.60
CA GLN A 81 7.66 15.73 7.87
C GLN A 81 7.75 14.21 7.72
N LEU A 82 6.74 13.45 8.19
CA LEU A 82 6.70 12.00 8.02
C LEU A 82 6.55 11.62 6.54
N ASP A 83 5.69 12.32 5.80
CA ASP A 83 5.52 12.14 4.36
C ASP A 83 6.82 12.44 3.62
N ALA A 84 7.52 13.53 3.95
CA ALA A 84 8.82 13.85 3.37
C ALA A 84 9.89 12.76 3.64
N GLN A 85 9.88 12.12 4.83
CA GLN A 85 10.76 10.99 5.11
C GLN A 85 10.43 9.77 4.26
N LEU A 86 9.14 9.50 4.04
CA LEU A 86 8.67 8.41 3.18
C LEU A 86 9.04 8.66 1.71
N GLU A 87 8.94 9.91 1.25
CA GLU A 87 9.41 10.35 -0.08
C GLU A 87 10.92 10.20 -0.24
N GLN A 88 11.68 10.63 0.77
CA GLN A 88 13.12 10.47 0.78
C GLN A 88 13.52 8.99 0.69
N TRP A 89 12.85 8.12 1.44
CA TRP A 89 13.05 6.67 1.34
C TRP A 89 12.81 6.16 -0.08
N ARG A 90 11.70 6.55 -0.73
CA ARG A 90 11.42 6.18 -2.12
C ARG A 90 12.51 6.67 -3.08
N GLY A 91 13.02 7.88 -2.86
CA GLY A 91 14.12 8.46 -3.64
C GLY A 91 15.47 7.75 -3.47
N MET A 92 15.69 7.07 -2.34
CA MET A 92 16.90 6.28 -2.06
C MET A 92 16.84 4.85 -2.61
N LEU A 93 15.70 4.41 -3.14
CA LEU A 93 15.59 3.06 -3.71
C LEU A 93 16.53 2.87 -4.91
N PRO A 94 17.06 1.64 -5.10
CA PRO A 94 17.73 1.24 -6.34
C PRO A 94 16.86 1.56 -7.57
N SER A 95 17.51 1.83 -8.71
CA SER A 95 16.82 2.26 -9.94
C SER A 95 15.72 1.29 -10.38
N HIS A 96 15.96 -0.02 -10.30
CA HIS A 96 15.00 -1.06 -10.68
C HIS A 96 13.80 -1.17 -9.72
N LEU A 97 13.91 -0.66 -8.49
CA LEU A 97 12.81 -0.62 -7.53
C LEU A 97 12.08 0.72 -7.49
N ARG A 98 12.70 1.78 -8.00
CA ARG A 98 12.20 3.14 -7.90
C ARG A 98 11.00 3.36 -8.82
N TRP A 99 10.03 4.16 -8.37
CA TRP A 99 8.87 4.56 -9.16
C TRP A 99 8.46 5.99 -8.85
N HIS A 100 7.61 6.55 -9.72
CA HIS A 100 7.00 7.85 -9.55
C HIS A 100 5.49 7.72 -9.41
N GLU A 101 4.87 8.50 -8.51
CA GLU A 101 3.41 8.45 -8.24
C GLU A 101 2.55 8.87 -9.42
N ASN A 102 2.99 9.89 -10.17
CA ASN A 102 2.24 10.50 -11.28
C ASN A 102 2.73 10.07 -12.66
N GLN A 103 3.69 9.14 -12.69
CA GLN A 103 4.34 8.76 -13.91
C GLN A 103 3.94 7.33 -14.21
N GLU A 104 3.02 7.24 -15.15
CA GLU A 104 2.87 6.18 -16.15
C GLU A 104 4.26 5.82 -16.74
N VAL A 105 5.15 5.23 -15.96
CA VAL A 105 6.48 4.81 -16.40
C VAL A 105 6.53 3.30 -16.52
N ALA A 106 6.92 2.88 -17.73
CA ALA A 106 7.57 1.62 -18.06
C ALA A 106 8.10 0.92 -16.81
N PHE A 107 7.50 -0.21 -16.41
CA PHE A 107 8.28 -1.17 -15.64
C PHE A 107 9.37 -1.64 -16.61
N THR A 108 10.60 -1.17 -16.39
CA THR A 108 11.74 -1.65 -17.16
C THR A 108 11.82 -3.14 -16.89
N ASP A 109 11.60 -3.93 -17.93
CA ASP A 109 11.64 -5.36 -17.82
C ASP A 109 13.03 -5.76 -17.28
N PRO A 110 13.15 -6.31 -16.07
CA PRO A 110 14.43 -6.80 -15.60
C PRO A 110 14.94 -7.91 -16.53
N SER A 111 14.05 -8.57 -17.29
CA SER A 111 14.40 -9.55 -18.31
C SER A 111 15.29 -8.98 -19.41
N HIS A 112 15.17 -7.69 -19.74
CA HIS A 112 15.80 -7.15 -20.94
C HIS A 112 17.29 -6.82 -20.76
N ASP A 113 17.74 -6.53 -19.53
CA ASP A 113 19.14 -6.21 -19.23
C ASP A 113 19.89 -7.35 -18.48
N ALA A 114 19.19 -8.22 -17.74
CA ALA A 114 19.83 -9.28 -16.93
C ALA A 114 19.62 -10.73 -17.46
N PHE A 115 18.65 -10.97 -18.36
CA PHE A 115 18.20 -12.32 -18.73
C PHE A 115 18.44 -12.64 -20.21
N GLY A 116 19.56 -12.17 -20.75
CA GLY A 116 19.99 -12.47 -22.11
C GLY A 116 19.80 -13.97 -22.45
N ASP A 117 19.00 -14.21 -23.49
CA ASP A 117 18.80 -15.44 -24.25
C ASP A 117 18.40 -16.76 -23.54
N VAL A 118 18.39 -16.87 -22.21
CA VAL A 118 18.11 -18.15 -21.53
C VAL A 118 16.61 -18.41 -21.31
N TYR A 119 15.80 -17.35 -21.21
CA TYR A 119 14.34 -17.44 -21.11
C TYR A 119 13.71 -16.45 -22.07
N ALA A 120 13.55 -16.84 -23.33
CA ALA A 120 12.73 -16.12 -24.30
C ALA A 120 11.24 -16.20 -23.91
N GLY A 121 10.87 -15.51 -22.83
CA GLY A 121 9.48 -15.22 -22.48
C GLY A 121 8.92 -14.18 -23.45
N GLN A 122 7.61 -14.25 -23.70
CA GLN A 122 6.91 -13.31 -24.57
C GLN A 122 7.25 -11.85 -24.19
N PRO A 123 7.46 -10.96 -25.16
CA PRO A 123 7.70 -9.54 -24.87
C PRO A 123 6.55 -9.00 -24.02
N LEU A 124 6.87 -8.30 -22.92
CA LEU A 124 5.88 -7.64 -22.08
C LEU A 124 5.04 -6.70 -22.96
N GLN A 125 3.75 -6.99 -23.08
CA GLN A 125 2.82 -6.26 -23.96
C GLN A 125 2.46 -4.87 -23.40
N SER A 126 2.77 -4.58 -22.14
CA SER A 126 2.35 -3.37 -21.42
C SER A 126 3.55 -2.60 -20.88
N SER A 127 3.53 -1.28 -21.05
CA SER A 127 4.43 -0.35 -20.37
C SER A 127 4.22 -0.32 -18.84
N TYR A 128 3.22 -1.01 -18.28
CA TYR A 128 2.96 -0.98 -16.85
C TYR A 128 2.91 -2.39 -16.29
N MET A 129 3.55 -2.59 -15.14
CA MET A 129 3.51 -3.87 -14.41
C MET A 129 2.14 -4.15 -13.81
N PHE A 130 1.41 -3.12 -13.37
CA PHE A 130 0.12 -3.27 -12.71
C PHE A 130 -1.00 -2.59 -13.47
N THR A 131 -2.15 -3.25 -13.57
CA THR A 131 -3.37 -2.69 -14.15
C THR A 131 -4.58 -2.95 -13.27
N SER A 132 -5.49 -1.99 -13.22
CA SER A 132 -6.80 -2.14 -12.58
C SER A 132 -7.83 -2.85 -13.45
N ASP A 133 -7.50 -3.10 -14.72
CA ASP A 133 -8.30 -3.98 -15.58
C ASP A 133 -7.98 -5.44 -15.25
N LEU A 134 -8.88 -6.07 -14.50
CA LEU A 134 -8.71 -7.45 -14.04
C LEU A 134 -9.01 -8.49 -15.14
N ASP A 135 -9.62 -8.08 -16.25
CA ASP A 135 -9.92 -8.95 -17.39
C ASP A 135 -8.72 -9.07 -18.36
N THR A 136 -7.72 -8.20 -18.21
CA THR A 136 -6.46 -8.28 -18.97
C THR A 136 -5.71 -9.56 -18.62
N GLN A 137 -5.19 -10.26 -19.65
CA GLN A 137 -4.37 -11.46 -19.46
C GLN A 137 -3.17 -11.14 -18.54
N PRO A 138 -3.04 -11.82 -17.39
CA PRO A 138 -1.97 -11.54 -16.43
C PRO A 138 -0.60 -11.82 -17.04
N ALA A 139 0.29 -10.83 -17.00
CA ALA A 139 1.69 -11.04 -17.33
C ALA A 139 2.33 -12.00 -16.29
N THR A 140 3.19 -12.89 -16.76
CA THR A 140 3.95 -13.78 -15.87
C THR A 140 5.34 -13.22 -15.67
N TYR A 141 5.72 -13.00 -14.41
CA TYR A 141 7.03 -12.49 -14.03
C TYR A 141 7.87 -13.60 -13.39
N PRO A 142 9.15 -13.76 -13.79
CA PRO A 142 10.07 -14.67 -13.12
C PRO A 142 10.12 -14.40 -11.62
N PHE A 143 10.24 -15.46 -10.83
CA PHE A 143 10.43 -15.40 -9.37
C PHE A 143 9.35 -14.60 -8.61
N ALA A 144 8.15 -14.44 -9.19
CA ALA A 144 7.06 -13.63 -8.65
C ALA A 144 7.50 -12.18 -8.32
N ALA A 145 8.34 -11.58 -9.19
CA ALA A 145 8.82 -10.22 -9.02
C ALA A 145 7.68 -9.19 -8.92
N ASP A 146 6.57 -9.42 -9.63
CA ASP A 146 5.34 -8.64 -9.52
C ASP A 146 4.80 -8.58 -8.10
N ILE A 147 4.79 -9.70 -7.38
CA ILE A 147 4.30 -9.76 -6.00
C ILE A 147 5.25 -8.99 -5.06
N GLN A 148 6.56 -9.12 -5.25
CA GLN A 148 7.56 -8.41 -4.44
C GLN A 148 7.47 -6.89 -4.62
N VAL A 149 7.37 -6.44 -5.87
CA VAL A 149 7.19 -5.03 -6.21
C VAL A 149 5.84 -4.53 -5.70
N ALA A 150 4.76 -5.30 -5.88
CA ALA A 150 3.44 -4.94 -5.42
C ALA A 150 3.39 -4.76 -3.90
N LEU A 151 4.03 -5.66 -3.16
CA LEU A 151 4.12 -5.58 -1.70
C LEU A 151 4.87 -4.34 -1.25
N LEU A 152 6.00 -4.01 -1.88
CA LEU A 152 6.80 -2.83 -1.57
C LEU A 152 6.01 -1.54 -1.80
N ARG A 153 5.44 -1.39 -3.00
CA ARG A 153 4.68 -0.20 -3.40
C ARG A 153 3.40 -0.05 -2.58
N THR A 154 2.69 -1.15 -2.34
CA THR A 154 1.48 -1.14 -1.50
C THR A 154 1.80 -0.72 -0.07
N ARG A 155 2.91 -1.21 0.52
CA ARG A 155 3.32 -0.79 1.87
C ARG A 155 3.68 0.68 1.94
N TYR A 156 4.29 1.23 0.89
CA TYR A 156 4.52 2.67 0.80
C TYR A 156 3.19 3.44 0.80
N SER A 157 2.24 3.07 -0.08
CA SER A 157 0.93 3.74 -0.16
C SER A 157 0.15 3.61 1.15
N TYR A 158 0.21 2.44 1.79
CA TYR A 158 -0.36 2.20 3.11
C TYR A 158 0.23 3.11 4.19
N ASN A 159 1.55 3.32 4.21
CA ASN A 159 2.17 4.24 5.16
C ASN A 159 1.71 5.68 4.93
N LYS A 160 1.62 6.13 3.67
CA LYS A 160 1.09 7.45 3.33
C LYS A 160 -0.37 7.60 3.77
N TYR A 161 -1.19 6.58 3.51
CA TYR A 161 -2.57 6.50 4.01
C TYR A 161 -2.63 6.65 5.54
N LEU A 162 -1.79 5.95 6.28
CA LEU A 162 -1.75 6.03 7.75
C LEU A 162 -1.28 7.38 8.28
N ILE A 163 -0.27 8.00 7.66
CA ILE A 163 0.26 9.31 8.06
C ILE A 163 -0.86 10.35 8.08
N TYR A 164 -1.72 10.33 7.06
CA TYR A 164 -2.79 11.31 6.88
C TYR A 164 -4.15 10.87 7.41
N ARG A 165 -4.31 9.62 7.84
CA ARG A 165 -5.56 9.10 8.43
C ARG A 165 -6.11 9.95 9.59
N PRO A 166 -5.30 10.57 10.48
CA PRO A 166 -5.84 11.44 11.52
C PRO A 166 -6.61 12.66 10.98
N CYS A 167 -6.30 13.14 9.77
CA CYS A 167 -7.07 14.20 9.12
C CYS A 167 -8.49 13.74 8.76
N ILE A 168 -8.65 12.50 8.28
CA ILE A 168 -9.98 11.90 8.05
C ILE A 168 -10.77 11.81 9.36
N PHE A 169 -10.13 11.33 10.43
CA PHE A 169 -10.75 11.29 11.75
C PHE A 169 -11.24 12.67 12.19
N LYS A 170 -10.40 13.70 12.03
CA LYS A 170 -10.78 15.07 12.39
C LYS A 170 -11.95 15.60 11.57
N VAL A 171 -11.99 15.34 10.26
CA VAL A 171 -13.11 15.72 9.39
C VAL A 171 -14.43 15.11 9.87
N LEU A 172 -14.39 13.85 10.33
CA LEU A 172 -15.59 13.11 10.75
C LEU A 172 -16.06 13.47 12.17
N HIS A 173 -15.13 13.76 13.10
CA HIS A 173 -15.47 13.92 14.52
C HIS A 173 -15.41 15.37 15.01
N HIS A 174 -14.66 16.25 14.34
CA HIS A 174 -14.45 17.64 14.75
C HIS A 174 -14.55 18.60 13.56
N PRO A 175 -15.68 18.62 12.83
CA PRO A 175 -15.84 19.42 11.62
C PRO A 175 -15.71 20.94 11.88
N ASP A 176 -16.10 21.40 13.07
CA ASP A 176 -16.06 22.83 13.44
C ASP A 176 -14.64 23.37 13.67
N SER A 177 -13.66 22.49 13.89
CA SER A 177 -12.25 22.86 14.11
C SER A 177 -11.34 22.55 12.91
N LEU A 178 -11.93 22.26 11.75
CA LEU A 178 -11.21 21.86 10.54
C LEU A 178 -10.45 23.05 9.94
N THR A 179 -9.13 22.89 9.77
CA THR A 179 -8.30 23.88 9.06
C THR A 179 -8.11 23.46 7.59
N ARG A 180 -7.54 24.36 6.79
CA ARG A 180 -7.20 24.06 5.40
C ARG A 180 -6.18 22.93 5.29
N GLU A 181 -5.19 22.91 6.18
CA GLU A 181 -4.15 21.89 6.20
C GLU A 181 -4.73 20.51 6.54
N ASP A 182 -5.76 20.44 7.38
CA ASP A 182 -6.47 19.19 7.65
C ASP A 182 -7.24 18.70 6.43
N ALA A 183 -7.86 19.61 5.68
CA ALA A 183 -8.56 19.27 4.44
C ALA A 183 -7.59 18.78 3.35
N GLU A 184 -6.42 19.43 3.22
CA GLU A 184 -5.33 18.99 2.35
C GLU A 184 -4.81 17.61 2.77
N GLY A 185 -4.57 17.38 4.06
CA GLY A 185 -4.18 16.06 4.58
C GLY A 185 -5.24 14.98 4.35
N ALA A 186 -6.52 15.30 4.53
CA ALA A 186 -7.62 14.39 4.20
C ALA A 186 -7.64 14.01 2.70
N ALA A 187 -7.34 14.97 1.82
CA ALA A 187 -7.19 14.69 0.38
C ALA A 187 -6.00 13.77 0.09
N GLU A 188 -4.85 13.98 0.74
CA GLU A 188 -3.70 13.07 0.62
C GLU A 188 -4.04 11.64 1.10
N CYS A 189 -4.78 11.51 2.21
CA CYS A 189 -5.24 10.21 2.70
C CYS A 189 -6.14 9.50 1.69
N LEU A 190 -7.10 10.21 1.10
CA LEU A 190 -7.99 9.67 0.07
C LEU A 190 -7.20 9.21 -1.16
N LYS A 191 -6.29 10.04 -1.68
CA LYS A 191 -5.44 9.68 -2.83
C LYS A 191 -4.56 8.47 -2.54
N ALA A 192 -3.94 8.42 -1.35
CA ALA A 192 -3.08 7.31 -0.94
C ALA A 192 -3.84 5.98 -0.76
N SER A 193 -5.17 6.01 -0.67
CA SER A 193 -6.01 4.81 -0.54
C SER A 193 -6.29 4.10 -1.87
N LEU A 194 -6.00 4.75 -3.00
CA LEU A 194 -6.35 4.26 -4.33
C LEU A 194 -5.32 3.27 -4.90
N LYS A 195 -5.81 2.32 -5.71
CA LYS A 195 -5.03 1.47 -6.62
C LYS A 195 -3.80 0.80 -5.98
N TRP A 196 -3.95 0.22 -4.79
CA TRP A 196 -2.85 -0.53 -4.17
C TRP A 196 -2.45 -1.72 -5.03
N PRO A 197 -1.18 -1.80 -5.51
CA PRO A 197 -0.75 -2.82 -6.45
C PRO A 197 -1.05 -4.27 -6.05
N ILE A 198 -1.11 -4.57 -4.76
CA ILE A 198 -1.40 -5.92 -4.28
C ILE A 198 -2.78 -6.44 -4.73
N ALA A 199 -3.73 -5.53 -4.97
CA ALA A 199 -5.08 -5.85 -5.43
C ALA A 199 -5.25 -5.71 -6.95
N LEU A 200 -4.20 -5.31 -7.67
CA LEU A 200 -4.20 -5.14 -9.12
C LEU A 200 -3.68 -6.40 -9.83
N SER A 201 -3.92 -6.52 -11.13
CA SER A 201 -3.32 -7.58 -11.95
C SER A 201 -1.84 -7.26 -12.23
N PRO A 202 -0.92 -8.25 -12.22
CA PRO A 202 -1.15 -9.68 -11.96
C PRO A 202 -1.17 -10.16 -10.49
N PRO A 203 -0.71 -9.44 -9.44
CA PRO A 203 -0.72 -9.97 -8.07
C PRO A 203 -2.07 -10.52 -7.59
N CYS A 204 -3.18 -9.94 -8.06
CA CYS A 204 -4.53 -10.37 -7.74
C CYS A 204 -4.88 -11.79 -8.23
N THR A 205 -4.10 -12.41 -9.13
CA THR A 205 -4.31 -13.80 -9.52
C THR A 205 -3.55 -14.78 -8.63
N ASN A 206 -2.56 -14.29 -7.88
CA ASN A 206 -1.67 -15.07 -7.03
C ASN A 206 -1.83 -14.69 -5.54
N LYS A 207 -3.06 -14.36 -5.11
CA LYS A 207 -3.36 -13.81 -3.76
C LYS A 207 -2.86 -14.69 -2.61
N ARG A 208 -2.69 -16.01 -2.81
CA ARG A 208 -2.14 -16.96 -1.82
C ARG A 208 -0.65 -16.79 -1.55
N LEU A 209 0.10 -16.21 -2.48
CA LEU A 209 1.52 -15.89 -2.31
C LEU A 209 1.73 -14.57 -1.56
N VAL A 210 0.67 -13.79 -1.34
CA VAL A 210 0.73 -12.53 -0.60
C VAL A 210 0.77 -12.81 0.90
N PRO A 211 1.83 -12.41 1.62
CA PRO A 211 1.92 -12.63 3.05
C PRO A 211 0.87 -11.83 3.83
N MET A 212 0.38 -12.40 4.94
CA MET A 212 -0.56 -11.74 5.87
C MET A 212 -1.86 -11.27 5.19
N THR A 213 -2.51 -12.16 4.44
CA THR A 213 -3.77 -11.85 3.73
C THR A 213 -4.83 -11.20 4.62
N PHE A 214 -4.98 -11.63 5.88
CA PHE A 214 -5.93 -11.03 6.83
C PHE A 214 -5.70 -9.51 7.01
N PHE A 215 -4.43 -9.07 7.05
CA PHE A 215 -4.06 -7.67 7.24
C PHE A 215 -4.47 -6.85 6.03
N TRP A 216 -4.26 -7.38 4.82
CA TRP A 216 -4.69 -6.74 3.59
C TRP A 216 -6.21 -6.68 3.51
N SER A 217 -6.91 -7.78 3.79
CA SER A 217 -8.39 -7.81 3.79
C SER A 217 -8.99 -6.72 4.69
N GLN A 218 -8.48 -6.54 5.91
CA GLN A 218 -8.95 -5.49 6.82
C GLN A 218 -8.70 -4.09 6.28
N ASN A 219 -7.51 -3.84 5.74
CA ASN A 219 -7.13 -2.51 5.27
C ASN A 219 -7.86 -2.13 3.97
N LEU A 220 -8.01 -3.08 3.04
CA LEU A 220 -8.81 -2.89 1.82
C LEU A 220 -10.28 -2.64 2.17
N PHE A 221 -10.84 -3.37 3.13
CA PHE A 221 -12.18 -3.11 3.65
C PHE A 221 -12.29 -1.71 4.29
N GLY A 222 -11.32 -1.30 5.10
CA GLY A 222 -11.28 0.04 5.69
C GLY A 222 -11.28 1.14 4.63
N VAL A 223 -10.53 0.95 3.53
CA VAL A 223 -10.56 1.87 2.38
C VAL A 223 -11.91 1.85 1.68
N LEU A 224 -12.53 0.68 1.47
CA LEU A 224 -13.88 0.60 0.89
C LEU A 224 -14.89 1.39 1.73
N MET A 225 -14.79 1.34 3.05
CA MET A 225 -15.66 2.15 3.93
C MET A 225 -15.37 3.64 3.78
N LEU A 226 -14.09 4.02 3.74
CA LEU A 226 -13.68 5.42 3.55
C LEU A 226 -14.17 5.99 2.20
N LEU A 227 -14.03 5.24 1.11
CA LEU A 227 -14.46 5.68 -0.22
C LEU A 227 -15.99 5.83 -0.27
N HIS A 228 -16.73 4.89 0.31
CA HIS A 228 -18.19 5.01 0.42
C HIS A 228 -18.60 6.24 1.25
N LEU A 229 -17.99 6.43 2.42
CA LEU A 229 -18.25 7.59 3.28
C LEU A 229 -17.88 8.91 2.58
N SER A 230 -16.84 8.93 1.75
CA SER A 230 -16.44 10.13 1.01
C SER A 230 -17.49 10.61 0.00
N GLN A 231 -18.37 9.71 -0.45
CA GLN A 231 -19.48 10.03 -1.33
C GLN A 231 -20.69 10.59 -0.58
N GLN A 232 -20.90 10.14 0.67
CA GLN A 232 -22.09 10.50 1.46
C GLN A 232 -21.86 11.69 2.40
N HIS A 233 -20.66 11.81 2.98
CA HIS A 233 -20.36 12.83 3.98
C HIS A 233 -20.10 14.19 3.31
N PRO A 234 -20.85 15.26 3.63
CA PRO A 234 -20.80 16.52 2.88
C PRO A 234 -19.41 17.17 2.81
N ILE A 235 -18.64 17.13 3.91
CA ILE A 235 -17.30 17.73 3.95
C ILE A 235 -16.30 16.89 3.15
N LEU A 236 -16.36 15.56 3.25
CA LEU A 236 -15.48 14.68 2.48
C LEU A 236 -15.82 14.76 0.98
N GLY A 237 -17.10 14.86 0.64
CA GLY A 237 -17.56 15.08 -0.73
C GLY A 237 -16.98 16.38 -1.32
N ARG A 238 -16.93 17.46 -0.54
CA ARG A 238 -16.28 18.72 -0.96
C ARG A 238 -14.78 18.52 -1.17
N ILE A 239 -14.06 17.96 -0.19
CA ILE A 239 -12.61 17.69 -0.27
C ILE A 239 -12.28 16.83 -1.49
N ARG A 240 -13.07 15.78 -1.74
CA ARG A 240 -12.97 14.91 -2.92
C ARG A 240 -13.06 15.73 -4.20
N SER A 241 -14.11 16.55 -4.34
CA SER A 241 -14.36 17.34 -5.55
C SER A 241 -13.35 18.46 -5.79
N SER A 242 -12.75 19.02 -4.74
CA SER A 242 -11.91 20.23 -4.85
C SER A 242 -10.41 19.98 -4.73
N LEU A 243 -9.97 18.94 -4.00
CA LEU A 243 -8.56 18.72 -3.66
C LEU A 243 -7.98 17.40 -4.19
N CYS A 244 -8.81 16.42 -4.55
CA CYS A 244 -8.30 15.11 -4.97
C CYS A 244 -7.97 15.00 -6.47
N GLY A 245 -8.33 16.00 -7.26
CA GLY A 245 -8.06 16.05 -8.71
C GLY A 245 -9.14 15.40 -9.56
N GLN A 246 -9.11 15.70 -10.87
CA GLN A 246 -10.21 15.37 -11.81
C GLN A 246 -10.38 13.86 -12.06
N ARG A 247 -9.30 13.08 -11.97
CA ARG A 247 -9.34 11.63 -12.20
C ARG A 247 -9.79 10.83 -10.98
N PHE A 248 -9.86 11.45 -9.80
CA PHE A 248 -10.07 10.75 -8.54
C PHE A 248 -11.27 9.81 -8.56
N ASP A 249 -12.43 10.27 -9.04
CA ASP A 249 -13.65 9.44 -9.03
C ASP A 249 -13.54 8.21 -9.91
N VAL A 250 -12.89 8.32 -11.08
CA VAL A 250 -12.64 7.18 -11.97
C VAL A 250 -11.69 6.18 -11.29
N GLU A 251 -10.63 6.68 -10.67
CA GLU A 251 -9.65 5.84 -9.98
C GLU A 251 -10.21 5.20 -8.70
N ALA A 252 -11.09 5.89 -8.00
CA ALA A 252 -11.83 5.39 -6.85
C ALA A 252 -12.77 4.26 -7.27
N SER A 253 -13.52 4.41 -8.36
CA SER A 253 -14.35 3.32 -8.91
C SER A 253 -13.53 2.09 -9.28
N GLN A 254 -12.39 2.26 -9.96
CA GLN A 254 -11.46 1.17 -10.28
C GLN A 254 -10.93 0.48 -9.01
N THR A 255 -10.58 1.28 -7.99
CA THR A 255 -10.11 0.78 -6.69
C THR A 255 -11.19 -0.04 -5.99
N VAL A 256 -12.43 0.46 -5.96
CA VAL A 256 -13.57 -0.25 -5.36
C VAL A 256 -13.77 -1.61 -6.03
N THR A 257 -13.77 -1.67 -7.36
CA THR A 257 -13.89 -2.93 -8.09
C THR A 257 -12.76 -3.91 -7.73
N ALA A 258 -11.50 -3.46 -7.73
CA ALA A 258 -10.36 -4.31 -7.42
C ALA A 258 -10.38 -4.84 -5.98
N TYR A 259 -10.79 -4.01 -5.01
CA TYR A 259 -10.78 -4.41 -3.60
C TYR A 259 -11.96 -5.30 -3.25
N LEU A 260 -13.11 -5.10 -3.89
CA LEU A 260 -14.26 -6.00 -3.78
C LEU A 260 -13.94 -7.38 -4.37
N ASP A 261 -13.30 -7.42 -5.55
CA ASP A 261 -12.83 -8.67 -6.15
C ASP A 261 -11.88 -9.44 -5.22
N TRP A 262 -10.93 -8.73 -4.61
CA TRP A 262 -10.02 -9.32 -3.63
C TRP A 262 -10.73 -10.00 -2.47
N LEU A 263 -11.68 -9.28 -1.83
CA LEU A 263 -12.44 -9.82 -0.70
C LEU A 263 -13.31 -11.01 -1.14
N ARG A 264 -13.96 -10.91 -2.29
CA ARG A 264 -14.80 -11.97 -2.86
C ARG A 264 -14.03 -13.28 -3.08
N ASP A 265 -12.81 -13.18 -3.57
CA ASP A 265 -11.99 -14.35 -3.89
C ASP A 265 -11.41 -15.02 -2.65
N ILE A 266 -10.93 -14.24 -1.69
CA ILE A 266 -10.29 -14.76 -0.49
C ILE A 266 -11.29 -15.19 0.59
N LYS A 267 -12.58 -14.77 0.52
CA LYS A 267 -13.60 -15.12 1.55
C LYS A 267 -13.72 -16.61 1.87
N LYS A 268 -13.43 -17.48 0.91
CA LYS A 268 -13.51 -18.95 1.09
C LYS A 268 -12.38 -19.52 1.93
N ILE A 269 -11.26 -18.81 2.07
CA ILE A 269 -10.03 -19.31 2.71
C ILE A 269 -9.55 -18.45 3.88
N ASP A 270 -10.06 -17.22 4.04
CA ASP A 270 -9.75 -16.32 5.15
C ASP A 270 -11.04 -15.83 5.82
N SER A 271 -11.17 -16.12 7.12
CA SER A 271 -12.37 -15.74 7.90
C SER A 271 -12.53 -14.23 8.03
N THR A 272 -11.41 -13.50 8.06
CA THR A 272 -11.42 -12.02 8.13
C THR A 272 -11.97 -11.44 6.84
N ALA A 273 -11.51 -11.89 5.68
CA ALA A 273 -12.07 -11.52 4.38
C ALA A 273 -13.54 -11.90 4.25
N ASN A 274 -13.95 -13.06 4.77
CA ASN A 274 -15.36 -13.45 4.77
C ASN A 274 -16.22 -12.45 5.55
N TRP A 275 -15.78 -12.05 6.74
CA TRP A 275 -16.46 -11.02 7.52
C TRP A 275 -16.50 -9.68 6.77
N CYS A 276 -15.37 -9.23 6.22
CA CYS A 276 -15.27 -8.00 5.44
C CYS A 276 -16.19 -8.01 4.20
N TRP A 277 -16.23 -9.11 3.45
CA TRP A 277 -17.09 -9.29 2.27
C TRP A 277 -18.56 -9.17 2.64
N ASN A 278 -19.00 -9.84 3.71
CA ASN A 278 -20.40 -9.85 4.12
C ASN A 278 -20.92 -8.45 4.50
N ILE A 279 -20.05 -7.57 4.99
CA ILE A 279 -20.41 -6.17 5.27
C ILE A 279 -20.31 -5.34 3.99
N ALA A 280 -19.22 -5.46 3.23
CA ALA A 280 -19.00 -4.69 2.02
C ALA A 280 -20.11 -4.91 0.98
N ARG A 281 -20.56 -6.16 0.77
CA ARG A 281 -21.65 -6.47 -0.17
C ARG A 281 -22.94 -5.74 0.18
N LEU A 282 -23.27 -5.56 1.46
CA LEU A 282 -24.48 -4.86 1.89
C LEU A 282 -24.37 -3.35 1.63
N ILE A 283 -23.20 -2.77 1.87
CA ILE A 283 -22.94 -1.34 1.68
C ILE A 283 -22.91 -0.97 0.20
N TYR A 284 -22.39 -1.86 -0.64
CA TYR A 284 -22.27 -1.67 -2.09
C TYR A 284 -23.42 -2.29 -2.90
N GLY A 285 -24.42 -2.89 -2.25
CA GLY A 285 -25.59 -3.48 -2.91
C GLY A 285 -25.25 -4.63 -3.87
N LEU A 286 -24.32 -5.50 -3.47
CA LEU A 286 -23.83 -6.63 -4.27
C LEU A 286 -24.53 -7.93 -3.85
N ASP A 287 -24.74 -8.80 -4.84
CA ASP A 287 -25.16 -10.18 -4.62
C ASP A 287 -24.01 -11.04 -4.05
N ASP A 288 -24.36 -12.26 -3.63
CA ASP A 288 -23.46 -13.17 -2.90
C ASP A 288 -22.33 -13.80 -3.74
#